data_AF-A0A935BUC9-F1
#
_entry.id   AF-A0A935BUC9-F1
#
_cell.length_a   1.000
_cell.length_b   1.000
_cell.length_c   1.000
_cell.angle_alpha   90.00
_cell.angle_beta   90.00
_cell.angle_gamma   90.00
#
_symmetry.space_group_name_H-M   'P 1'
#
loop_
_entity.id
_entity.type
_entity.pdbx_description
1 polymer ?
#
loop_
_entity_poly.entity_id
_entity_poly.type
_entity_poly.pdbx_seq_one_letter_code
_entity_poly.pdbx_strand_id
1 'polypeptide(L)'
;MNKEDWDKLADQLAALPGGAVAALPDFFGNLVSDELAPITSDWDYDGWVLKDEGMLSLRLNDAVDGMRLFYVTEEGELGIARAGNELLQVAREKNVSALILLLVAIATGQVDDGRRLKVELPKIDAAAKDLMLMTVCRLCG
;
A
#
# COMPACT_ATOMS: atom_id res chain seq x y z
N MET A 1 -0.65 -6.67 13.22
CA MET A 1 -1.40 -5.42 13.48
C MET A 1 -2.86 -5.78 13.72
N ASN A 2 -3.53 -5.07 14.61
CA ASN A 2 -4.98 -5.21 14.84
C ASN A 2 -5.76 -4.07 14.15
N LYS A 3 -7.10 -4.07 14.24
CA LYS A 3 -7.95 -3.03 13.66
C LYS A 3 -7.62 -1.61 14.18
N GLU A 4 -7.33 -1.46 15.46
CA GLU A 4 -7.03 -0.15 16.07
C GLU A 4 -5.75 0.46 15.49
N ASP A 5 -4.74 -0.36 15.21
CA ASP A 5 -3.51 0.10 14.55
C ASP A 5 -3.81 0.62 13.13
N TRP A 6 -4.66 -0.08 12.38
CA TRP A 6 -5.09 0.33 11.04
C TRP A 6 -5.94 1.60 11.06
N ASP A 7 -6.89 1.71 12.01
CA ASP A 7 -7.73 2.90 12.18
C ASP A 7 -6.86 4.15 12.41
N LYS A 8 -5.82 4.05 13.24
CA LYS A 8 -4.88 5.15 13.50
C LYS A 8 -4.15 5.59 12.23
N LEU A 9 -3.65 4.66 11.43
CA LEU A 9 -2.98 4.98 10.16
C LEU A 9 -3.94 5.63 9.15
N ALA A 10 -5.18 5.13 9.08
CA ALA A 10 -6.20 5.70 8.22
C ALA A 10 -6.58 7.13 8.63
N ASP A 11 -6.71 7.39 9.94
CA ASP A 11 -6.96 8.73 10.48
C ASP A 11 -5.79 9.69 10.21
N GLN A 12 -4.55 9.19 10.28
CA GLN A 12 -3.35 9.96 9.91
C GLN A 12 -3.31 10.31 8.42
N LEU A 13 -3.69 9.38 7.54
CA LEU A 13 -3.83 9.65 6.11
C LEU A 13 -4.93 10.69 5.82
N ALA A 14 -6.05 10.62 6.55
CA ALA A 14 -7.14 11.57 6.40
C ALA A 14 -6.74 13.01 6.81
N ALA A 15 -5.73 13.16 7.66
CA ALA A 15 -5.21 14.46 8.09
C ALA A 15 -4.28 15.15 7.08
N LEU A 16 -3.94 14.50 5.97
CA LEU A 16 -3.18 15.13 4.88
C LEU A 16 -3.91 16.37 4.34
N PRO A 17 -3.19 17.42 3.92
CA PRO A 17 -3.76 18.44 3.03
C PRO A 17 -4.36 17.77 1.79
N GLY A 18 -5.65 17.97 1.53
CA GLY A 18 -6.37 17.27 0.44
C GLY A 18 -6.88 15.87 0.82
N GLY A 19 -6.64 15.41 2.04
CA GLY A 19 -7.08 14.12 2.58
C GLY A 19 -6.34 12.92 2.00
N ALA A 20 -6.77 11.71 2.37
CA ALA A 20 -6.12 10.47 1.95
C ALA A 20 -6.09 10.28 0.42
N VAL A 21 -7.02 10.89 -0.32
CA VAL A 21 -7.07 10.82 -1.79
C VAL A 21 -5.91 11.56 -2.46
N ALA A 22 -5.28 12.53 -1.78
CA ALA A 22 -4.12 13.24 -2.29
C ALA A 22 -2.84 12.37 -2.28
N ALA A 23 -2.81 11.30 -1.47
CA ALA A 23 -1.62 10.47 -1.30
C ALA A 23 -1.11 9.86 -2.63
N LEU A 24 -2.01 9.38 -3.49
CA LEU A 24 -1.63 8.80 -4.78
C LEU A 24 -0.98 9.85 -5.71
N PRO A 25 -1.66 10.94 -6.11
CA PRO A 25 -1.06 11.92 -7.02
C PRO A 25 0.18 12.61 -6.43
N ASP A 26 0.20 12.93 -5.13
CA ASP A 26 1.27 13.72 -4.52
C ASP A 26 2.57 12.92 -4.30
N PHE A 27 2.47 11.64 -3.95
CA PHE A 27 3.64 10.81 -3.60
C PHE A 27 3.97 9.75 -4.65
N PHE A 28 2.97 9.23 -5.36
CA PHE A 28 3.15 8.08 -6.25
C PHE A 28 2.83 8.40 -7.73
N GLY A 29 2.26 9.56 -8.05
CA GLY A 29 1.80 9.89 -9.42
C GLY A 29 2.90 9.92 -10.49
N ASN A 30 4.16 10.11 -10.08
CA ASN A 30 5.31 9.99 -10.98
C ASN A 30 5.85 8.56 -11.12
N LEU A 31 5.36 7.62 -10.34
CA LEU A 31 5.80 6.22 -10.28
C LEU A 31 4.76 5.25 -10.83
N VAL A 32 3.48 5.61 -10.74
CA VAL A 32 2.32 4.79 -11.14
C VAL A 32 1.71 5.34 -12.43
N SER A 33 1.37 4.45 -13.36
CA SER A 33 0.65 4.78 -14.59
C SER A 33 -0.84 5.00 -14.31
N ASP A 34 -1.50 5.80 -15.14
CA ASP A 34 -2.96 5.99 -15.09
C ASP A 34 -3.73 4.82 -15.74
N GLU A 35 -3.01 3.82 -16.25
CA GLU A 35 -3.57 2.60 -16.82
C GLU A 35 -4.27 1.74 -15.78
N LEU A 36 -5.38 1.10 -16.18
CA LEU A 36 -6.03 0.08 -15.36
C LEU A 36 -5.11 -1.13 -15.25
N ALA A 37 -4.84 -1.56 -14.02
CA ALA A 37 -4.07 -2.77 -13.76
C ALA A 37 -4.74 -3.99 -14.42
N PRO A 38 -4.00 -4.77 -15.22
CA PRO A 38 -4.54 -6.00 -15.79
C PRO A 38 -4.84 -7.01 -14.69
N ILE A 39 -5.78 -7.92 -14.96
CA ILE A 39 -6.05 -9.04 -14.07
C ILE A 39 -4.88 -10.04 -14.19
N THR A 40 -4.19 -10.28 -13.08
CA THR A 40 -3.10 -11.23 -12.91
C THR A 40 -3.50 -12.47 -12.13
N SER A 41 -4.62 -12.38 -11.38
CA SER A 41 -5.16 -13.46 -10.55
C SER A 41 -6.65 -13.28 -10.31
N ASP A 42 -7.37 -14.39 -10.11
CA ASP A 42 -8.78 -14.36 -9.66
C ASP A 42 -8.97 -13.70 -8.29
N TRP A 43 -7.88 -13.50 -7.55
CA TRP A 43 -7.87 -12.92 -6.20
C TRP A 43 -7.46 -11.44 -6.18
N ASP A 44 -7.19 -10.83 -7.33
CA ASP A 44 -6.83 -9.42 -7.42
C ASP A 44 -7.93 -8.53 -6.84
N TYR A 45 -7.54 -7.62 -5.94
CA TYR A 45 -8.45 -6.67 -5.29
C TYR A 45 -8.19 -5.23 -5.73
N ASP A 46 -6.92 -4.82 -5.74
CA ASP A 46 -6.47 -3.48 -6.16
C ASP A 46 -5.05 -3.60 -6.72
N GLY A 47 -4.64 -2.70 -7.60
CA GLY A 47 -3.32 -2.79 -8.21
C GLY A 47 -2.90 -1.53 -8.95
N TRP A 48 -1.59 -1.34 -9.03
CA TRP A 48 -0.95 -0.19 -9.67
C TRP A 48 0.04 -0.67 -10.73
N VAL A 49 -0.19 -0.25 -11.98
CA VAL A 49 0.81 -0.41 -13.05
C VAL A 49 1.94 0.58 -12.79
N LEU A 50 3.18 0.11 -12.75
CA LEU A 50 4.34 0.95 -12.49
C LEU A 50 4.91 1.50 -13.81
N LYS A 51 5.36 2.76 -13.80
CA LYS A 51 6.01 3.37 -14.98
C LYS A 51 7.38 2.77 -15.28
N ASP A 52 8.04 2.22 -14.27
CA ASP A 52 9.35 1.55 -14.36
C ASP A 52 9.23 0.02 -14.52
N GLU A 53 8.13 -0.45 -15.13
CA GLU A 53 7.81 -1.88 -15.38
C GLU A 53 7.18 -2.65 -14.21
N GLY A 54 6.32 -3.61 -14.58
CA GLY A 54 5.57 -4.45 -13.67
C GLY A 54 4.40 -3.74 -12.99
N MET A 55 3.83 -4.40 -11.98
CA MET A 55 2.72 -3.85 -11.20
C MET A 55 2.77 -4.31 -9.75
N LEU A 56 2.21 -3.49 -8.86
CA LEU A 56 1.79 -3.94 -7.55
C LEU A 56 0.39 -4.54 -7.64
N SER A 57 0.21 -5.75 -7.11
CA SER A 57 -1.11 -6.37 -6.94
C SER A 57 -1.38 -6.66 -5.48
N LEU A 58 -2.43 -6.06 -4.92
CA LEU A 58 -2.99 -6.41 -3.64
C LEU A 58 -4.07 -7.47 -3.86
N ARG A 59 -3.87 -8.66 -3.30
CA ARG A 59 -4.74 -9.81 -3.48
C ARG A 59 -5.37 -10.26 -2.18
N LEU A 60 -6.60 -10.78 -2.28
CA LEU A 60 -7.20 -11.59 -1.22
C LEU A 60 -6.36 -12.86 -1.03
N ASN A 61 -6.22 -13.30 0.21
CA ASN A 61 -5.46 -14.49 0.56
C ASN A 61 -6.29 -15.38 1.49
N ASP A 62 -7.12 -16.22 0.88
CA ASP A 62 -8.05 -17.13 1.55
C ASP A 62 -7.36 -18.15 2.46
N ALA A 63 -6.07 -18.44 2.23
CA ALA A 63 -5.34 -19.39 3.07
C ALA A 63 -5.06 -18.86 4.48
N VAL A 64 -5.17 -17.55 4.71
CA VAL A 64 -4.81 -16.90 5.98
C VAL A 64 -5.82 -15.84 6.43
N ASP A 65 -7.03 -15.83 5.86
CA ASP A 65 -8.06 -14.82 6.15
C ASP A 65 -7.48 -13.39 6.15
N GLY A 66 -6.92 -12.97 5.00
CA GLY A 66 -6.29 -11.66 4.90
C GLY A 66 -5.91 -11.24 3.49
N MET A 67 -4.93 -10.34 3.41
CA MET A 67 -4.42 -9.75 2.17
C MET A 67 -2.94 -10.06 1.97
N ARG A 68 -2.51 -10.08 0.72
CA ARG A 68 -1.09 -10.16 0.37
C ARG A 68 -0.76 -9.23 -0.78
N LEU A 69 0.33 -8.48 -0.61
CA LEU A 69 0.88 -7.62 -1.66
C LEU A 69 1.89 -8.41 -2.48
N PHE A 70 1.81 -8.28 -3.80
CA PHE A 70 2.73 -8.87 -4.76
C PHE A 70 3.32 -7.79 -5.65
N TYR A 71 4.58 -7.99 -6.06
CA TYR A 71 5.14 -7.36 -7.24
C TYR A 71 5.07 -8.38 -8.38
N VAL A 72 4.46 -7.99 -9.50
CA VAL A 72 4.21 -8.85 -10.66
C VAL A 72 4.92 -8.28 -11.87
N THR A 73 5.66 -9.13 -12.57
CA THR A 73 6.42 -8.83 -13.79
C THR A 73 6.15 -9.92 -14.83
N GLU A 74 6.68 -9.76 -16.04
CA GLU A 74 6.63 -10.82 -17.06
C GLU A 74 7.39 -12.09 -16.64
N GLU A 75 8.43 -11.95 -15.80
CA GLU A 75 9.26 -13.07 -15.33
C GLU A 75 8.59 -13.86 -14.19
N GLY A 76 7.58 -13.28 -13.55
CA GLY A 76 6.82 -13.92 -12.49
C GLY A 76 6.36 -12.95 -11.41
N GLU A 77 5.94 -13.52 -10.28
CA GLU A 77 5.41 -12.79 -9.14
C GLU A 77 6.21 -13.02 -7.86
N LEU A 78 6.34 -11.97 -7.07
CA LEU A 78 6.99 -11.99 -5.76
C LEU A 78 6.04 -11.46 -4.70
N GLY A 79 5.77 -12.27 -3.67
CA GLY A 79 5.02 -11.80 -2.51
C GLY A 79 5.87 -10.89 -1.62
N ILE A 80 5.43 -9.65 -1.44
CA ILE A 80 6.11 -8.59 -0.67
C ILE A 80 5.76 -8.68 0.82
N ALA A 81 4.48 -8.49 1.14
CA ALA A 81 4.00 -8.36 2.52
C ALA A 81 2.61 -8.98 2.70
N ARG A 82 2.25 -9.29 3.95
CA ARG A 82 0.93 -9.85 4.32
C ARG A 82 0.24 -8.94 5.33
N ALA A 83 -1.08 -8.86 5.25
CA ALA A 83 -1.93 -8.19 6.22
C ALA A 83 -3.15 -9.06 6.54
N GLY A 84 -3.78 -8.85 7.69
CA GLY A 84 -5.05 -9.47 8.05
C GLY A 84 -6.24 -8.80 7.35
N ASN A 85 -7.43 -9.37 7.54
CA ASN A 85 -8.70 -8.83 7.01
C ASN A 85 -9.02 -7.41 7.53
N GLU A 86 -8.47 -7.02 8.67
CA GLU A 86 -8.68 -5.69 9.26
C GLU A 86 -8.23 -4.56 8.33
N LEU A 87 -7.23 -4.80 7.47
CA LEU A 87 -6.80 -3.82 6.45
C LEU A 87 -7.98 -3.43 5.55
N LEU A 88 -8.68 -4.42 4.98
CA LEU A 88 -9.80 -4.16 4.09
C LEU A 88 -11.00 -3.58 4.82
N GLN A 89 -11.27 -4.06 6.04
CA GLN A 89 -12.34 -3.53 6.86
C GLN A 89 -12.15 -2.02 7.08
N VAL A 90 -10.98 -1.61 7.56
CA VAL A 90 -10.68 -0.20 7.85
C VAL A 90 -10.64 0.63 6.58
N ALA A 91 -9.99 0.15 5.51
CA ALA A 91 -9.92 0.85 4.24
C ALA A 91 -11.32 1.21 3.71
N ARG A 92 -12.29 0.29 3.83
CA ARG A 92 -13.69 0.51 3.45
C ARG A 92 -14.41 1.46 4.39
N GLU A 93 -14.32 1.23 5.71
CA GLU A 93 -14.97 2.08 6.72
C GLU A 93 -14.53 3.55 6.65
N LYS A 94 -13.24 3.78 6.33
CA LYS A 94 -12.62 5.11 6.28
C LYS A 94 -12.55 5.71 4.87
N ASN A 95 -12.97 4.96 3.85
CA ASN A 95 -12.87 5.34 2.44
C ASN A 95 -11.44 5.73 2.02
N VAL A 96 -10.47 4.88 2.35
CA VAL A 96 -9.03 5.04 2.03
C VAL A 96 -8.57 3.86 1.17
N SER A 97 -7.63 4.09 0.24
CA SER A 97 -7.03 3.00 -0.54
C SER A 97 -6.34 1.98 0.39
N ALA A 98 -6.72 0.71 0.28
CA ALA A 98 -6.09 -0.37 1.03
C ALA A 98 -4.61 -0.54 0.65
N LEU A 99 -4.27 -0.31 -0.61
CA LEU A 99 -2.88 -0.38 -1.08
C LEU A 99 -2.03 0.73 -0.45
N ILE A 100 -2.50 1.98 -0.45
CA ILE A 100 -1.81 3.10 0.24
C ILE A 100 -1.65 2.81 1.73
N LEU A 101 -2.73 2.36 2.39
CA LEU A 101 -2.73 2.08 3.81
C LEU A 101 -1.71 0.98 4.17
N LEU A 102 -1.62 -0.07 3.35
CA LEU A 102 -0.61 -1.13 3.52
C LEU A 102 0.81 -0.62 3.29
N LEU A 103 1.05 0.20 2.27
CA LEU A 103 2.37 0.79 2.01
C LEU A 103 2.84 1.66 3.17
N VAL A 104 1.96 2.46 3.77
CA VAL A 104 2.27 3.23 4.98
C VAL A 104 2.60 2.31 6.15
N ALA A 105 1.84 1.23 6.36
CA ALA A 105 2.11 0.27 7.42
C ALA A 105 3.45 -0.48 7.26
N ILE A 106 3.89 -0.72 6.02
CA ILE A 106 5.23 -1.24 5.73
C ILE A 106 6.28 -0.16 6.07
N ALA A 107 6.06 1.09 5.64
CA ALA A 107 6.97 2.20 5.91
C ALA A 107 7.16 2.48 7.40
N THR A 108 6.09 2.35 8.22
CA THR A 108 6.15 2.47 9.69
C THR A 108 6.81 1.26 10.37
N GLY A 109 7.07 0.18 9.63
CA GLY A 109 7.59 -1.07 10.16
C GLY A 109 6.57 -1.89 10.95
N GLN A 110 5.28 -1.55 10.89
CA GLN A 110 4.22 -2.31 11.57
C GLN A 110 3.81 -3.56 10.77
N VAL A 111 4.05 -3.57 9.46
CA VAL A 111 3.99 -4.75 8.59
C VAL A 111 5.41 -5.11 8.14
N ASP A 112 5.82 -6.35 8.40
CA ASP A 112 7.10 -6.87 7.92
C ASP A 112 6.99 -7.33 6.46
N ASP A 113 7.82 -6.75 5.60
CA ASP A 113 7.99 -7.10 4.20
C ASP A 113 9.29 -7.89 3.95
N GLY A 114 10.11 -8.12 4.99
CA GLY A 114 11.44 -8.70 4.85
C GLY A 114 12.40 -7.84 4.01
N ARG A 115 12.16 -6.52 3.93
CA ARG A 115 12.82 -5.55 3.05
C ARG A 115 12.59 -5.76 1.55
N ARG A 116 11.66 -6.64 1.15
CA ARG A 116 11.41 -6.94 -0.27
C ARG A 116 10.94 -5.71 -1.03
N LEU A 117 10.11 -4.85 -0.44
CA LEU A 117 9.66 -3.62 -1.10
C LEU A 117 10.85 -2.69 -1.37
N LYS A 118 11.74 -2.54 -0.38
CA LYS A 118 12.96 -1.72 -0.53
C LYS A 118 13.91 -2.28 -1.60
N VAL A 119 14.03 -3.60 -1.72
CA VAL A 119 14.94 -4.26 -2.66
C VAL A 119 14.41 -4.17 -4.08
N GLU A 120 13.16 -4.56 -4.28
CA GLU A 120 12.57 -4.68 -5.63
C GLU A 120 12.00 -3.37 -6.14
N LEU A 121 11.44 -2.56 -5.24
CA LEU A 121 10.71 -1.33 -5.59
C LEU A 121 11.20 -0.14 -4.74
N PRO A 122 12.50 0.21 -4.79
CA PRO A 122 13.10 1.21 -3.91
C PRO A 122 12.45 2.59 -4.01
N LYS A 123 11.93 2.97 -5.20
CA LYS A 123 11.23 4.24 -5.39
C LYS A 123 9.85 4.26 -4.72
N ILE A 124 9.13 3.13 -4.73
CA ILE A 124 7.85 2.99 -4.03
C ILE A 124 8.08 2.98 -2.51
N ASP A 125 9.09 2.25 -2.02
CA ASP A 125 9.49 2.26 -0.61
C ASP A 125 9.84 3.68 -0.13
N ALA A 126 10.60 4.45 -0.93
CA ALA A 126 10.93 5.83 -0.63
C ALA A 126 9.67 6.73 -0.57
N ALA A 127 8.79 6.66 -1.57
CA ALA A 127 7.55 7.42 -1.60
C ALA A 127 6.61 7.09 -0.42
N ALA A 128 6.52 5.81 -0.05
CA ALA A 128 5.75 5.38 1.13
C ALA A 128 6.33 5.93 2.44
N LYS A 129 7.66 6.05 2.54
CA LYS A 129 8.33 6.68 3.69
C LYS A 129 8.12 8.19 3.72
N ASP A 130 8.13 8.86 2.57
CA ASP A 130 7.82 10.29 2.50
C ASP A 130 6.37 10.55 2.93
N LEU A 131 5.43 9.74 2.45
CA LEU A 131 4.03 9.77 2.89
C LEU A 131 3.90 9.53 4.41
N MET A 132 4.58 8.51 4.93
CA MET A 132 4.63 8.24 6.37
C MET A 132 5.18 9.45 7.16
N LEU A 133 6.23 10.11 6.67
CA LEU A 133 6.79 11.29 7.34
C LEU A 133 5.79 12.44 7.40
N MET A 134 4.97 12.62 6.36
CA MET A 134 3.96 13.67 6.30
C MET A 134 2.68 13.35 7.08
N THR A 135 2.43 12.08 7.40
CA THR A 135 1.19 11.63 8.07
C THR A 135 1.39 11.22 9.53
N VAL A 136 2.51 10.57 9.84
CA VAL A 136 2.79 9.94 11.13
C VAL A 136 3.85 10.72 11.91
N CYS A 137 4.80 11.36 11.22
CA CYS A 137 5.86 12.10 11.89
C CYS A 137 5.32 13.46 12.38
N ARG A 138 5.35 13.66 13.70
CA ARG A 138 4.99 14.91 14.39
C ARG A 138 6.00 16.04 14.13
N LEU A 139 6.24 16.42 12.88
CA LEU A 139 6.99 17.65 12.56
C LEU A 139 6.12 18.91 12.70
N CYS A 140 4.83 18.76 13.01
CA CYS A 140 3.90 19.83 13.34
C CYS A 140 3.22 19.58 14.71
N GLY A 141 4.04 19.25 15.72
CA GLY A 141 3.62 19.37 17.12
C GLY A 141 3.02 20.74 17.43
#